data_AF-A0A948F6L5-F1
#
_entry.id   AF-A0A948F6L5-F1
#
_cell.length_a   1.000
_cell.length_b   1.000
_cell.length_c   1.000
_cell.angle_alpha   90.00
_cell.angle_beta   90.00
_cell.angle_gamma   90.00
#
_symmetry.space_group_name_H-M   'P 1'
#
loop_
_entity.id
_entity.type
_entity.pdbx_description
1 polymer ?
#
loop_
_entity_poly.entity_id
_entity_poly.type
_entity_poly.pdbx_seq_one_letter_code
_entity_poly.pdbx_strand_id
1 'polypeptide(L)'
;MEFILKKVSDHGTSNPIVARLSVQTSELIKFYPLSEKQRDEILKIYFEKVQPRLLRCYELKETLLSELCKIGDDFDKEGIRTQSSSRVATVPQVMNLSETCENYLYNAKSCLRDLAGIFESLFGQVFTEARYDRIYEWSKGKFGDKDSLTAIIKQDHDLWIKKIVAMRNAVEHPGGYAGYLHIHNIEVGTDPKTKNPLLVPPAWHLNDEPRAAVLTDFETFITNLLEFAEDLFILSLEKFNKKFPIVVVQIPEAERDPKCPVRLRMTLTDEFVKKSKT
;
A
#
# COMPACT_ATOMS: atom_id res chain seq x y z
N MET A 1 -3.43 -35.26 22.81
CA MET A 1 -3.80 -33.86 22.50
C MET A 1 -3.43 -33.65 21.04
N GLU A 2 -4.40 -33.58 20.14
CA GLU A 2 -4.14 -33.42 18.70
C GLU A 2 -4.02 -31.94 18.35
N PHE A 3 -2.91 -31.55 17.73
CA PHE A 3 -2.74 -30.21 17.20
C PHE A 3 -3.36 -30.15 15.80
N ILE A 4 -4.42 -29.35 15.63
CA ILE A 4 -5.05 -29.11 14.34
C ILE A 4 -4.39 -27.88 13.71
N LEU A 5 -3.55 -28.12 12.69
CA LEU A 5 -2.98 -27.05 11.87
C LEU A 5 -3.98 -26.67 10.78
N LYS A 6 -4.41 -25.40 10.77
CA LYS A 6 -5.27 -24.83 9.73
C LYS A 6 -4.52 -23.73 8.99
N LYS A 7 -4.54 -23.78 7.65
CA LYS A 7 -4.06 -22.67 6.82
C LYS A 7 -5.07 -21.54 6.89
N VAL A 8 -4.64 -20.38 7.38
CA VAL A 8 -5.48 -19.18 7.55
C VAL A 8 -5.14 -18.06 6.57
N SER A 9 -4.04 -18.20 5.82
CA SER A 9 -3.55 -17.24 4.83
C SER A 9 -2.73 -17.97 3.75
N ASP A 10 -2.82 -17.50 2.51
CA ASP A 10 -1.95 -17.94 1.40
C ASP A 10 -0.57 -17.26 1.42
N HIS A 11 -0.41 -16.21 2.24
CA HIS A 11 0.82 -15.44 2.36
C HIS A 11 1.55 -15.75 3.66
N GLY A 12 2.84 -16.06 3.54
CA GLY A 12 3.78 -16.20 4.67
C GLY A 12 4.78 -15.05 4.73
N THR A 13 5.81 -15.18 5.55
CA THR A 13 6.84 -14.14 5.76
C THR A 13 7.68 -13.84 4.52
N SER A 14 7.65 -14.67 3.48
CA SER A 14 8.29 -14.32 2.20
C SER A 14 7.59 -13.16 1.48
N ASN A 15 6.33 -12.87 1.81
CA ASN A 15 5.64 -11.68 1.32
C ASN A 15 6.10 -10.45 2.14
N PRO A 16 6.62 -9.37 1.50
CA PRO A 16 7.08 -8.17 2.19
C PRO A 16 6.04 -7.52 3.10
N ILE A 17 4.76 -7.58 2.73
CA ILE A 17 3.67 -7.04 3.55
C ILE A 17 3.63 -7.77 4.91
N VAL A 18 3.73 -9.10 4.91
CA VAL A 18 3.74 -9.90 6.14
C VAL A 18 5.03 -9.69 6.92
N ALA A 19 6.20 -9.76 6.27
CA ALA A 19 7.48 -9.56 6.95
C ALA A 19 7.55 -8.20 7.65
N ARG A 20 7.15 -7.13 6.96
CA ARG A 20 7.35 -5.76 7.44
C ARG A 20 6.25 -5.30 8.39
N LEU A 21 5.00 -5.68 8.16
CA LEU A 21 3.91 -5.31 9.06
C LEU A 21 3.79 -6.24 10.27
N SER A 22 4.20 -7.51 10.17
CA SER A 22 4.20 -8.45 11.29
C SER A 22 5.54 -8.56 12.01
N VAL A 23 6.51 -9.24 11.39
CA VAL A 23 7.77 -9.62 12.05
C VAL A 23 8.54 -8.38 12.46
N GLN A 24 8.79 -7.47 11.52
CA GLN A 24 9.53 -6.24 11.78
C GLN A 24 8.84 -5.39 12.86
N THR A 25 7.53 -5.12 12.75
CA THR A 25 6.78 -4.37 13.76
C THR A 25 6.93 -4.98 15.15
N SER A 26 6.79 -6.31 15.27
CA SER A 26 6.94 -7.01 16.55
C SER A 26 8.34 -6.91 17.15
N GLU A 27 9.38 -6.87 16.31
CA GLU A 27 10.76 -6.74 16.80
C GLU A 27 11.07 -5.30 17.21
N LEU A 28 10.69 -4.32 16.39
CA LEU A 28 10.98 -2.91 16.62
C LEU A 28 10.29 -2.38 17.89
N ILE A 29 9.05 -2.81 18.16
CA ILE A 29 8.26 -2.30 19.29
C ILE A 29 8.85 -2.65 20.66
N LYS A 30 9.59 -3.77 20.77
CA LYS A 30 10.16 -4.27 22.03
C LYS A 30 11.11 -3.27 22.70
N PHE A 31 11.72 -2.43 21.89
CA PHE A 31 12.76 -1.49 22.28
C PHE A 31 12.25 -0.15 22.83
N TYR A 32 10.94 0.11 22.72
CA TYR A 32 10.32 1.34 23.21
C TYR A 32 9.59 1.12 24.54
N PRO A 33 9.49 2.15 25.40
CA PRO A 33 8.90 2.08 26.72
C PRO A 33 7.37 2.16 26.67
N LEU A 34 6.74 1.34 25.84
CA LEU A 34 5.29 1.23 25.76
C LEU A 34 4.75 0.23 26.80
N SER A 35 3.57 0.50 27.33
CA SER A 35 2.83 -0.47 28.15
C SER A 35 2.42 -1.69 27.32
N GLU A 36 2.13 -2.81 27.98
CA GLU A 36 1.65 -4.04 27.32
C GLU A 36 0.38 -3.77 26.50
N LYS A 37 -0.58 -3.05 27.09
CA LYS A 37 -1.81 -2.62 26.39
C LYS A 37 -1.52 -1.85 25.11
N GLN A 38 -0.60 -0.88 25.14
CA GLN A 38 -0.25 -0.11 23.94
C GLN A 38 0.38 -0.99 22.87
N ARG A 39 1.26 -1.92 23.27
CA ARG A 39 1.89 -2.86 22.34
C ARG A 39 0.85 -3.74 21.67
N ASP A 40 -0.05 -4.33 22.45
CA ASP A 40 -1.11 -5.19 21.94
C ASP A 40 -2.05 -4.46 20.99
N GLU A 41 -2.46 -3.23 21.31
CA GLU A 41 -3.30 -2.43 20.43
C GLU A 41 -2.61 -2.09 19.10
N ILE A 42 -1.31 -1.74 19.14
CA ILE A 42 -0.53 -1.46 17.94
C ILE A 42 -0.38 -2.73 17.09
N LEU A 43 0.01 -3.86 17.70
CA LEU A 43 0.14 -5.12 16.97
C LEU A 43 -1.21 -5.53 16.37
N LYS A 44 -2.32 -5.33 17.09
CA LYS A 44 -3.68 -5.55 16.58
C LYS A 44 -3.99 -4.67 15.37
N ILE A 45 -3.65 -3.38 15.41
CA ILE A 45 -3.82 -2.48 14.25
C ILE A 45 -3.04 -3.02 13.05
N TYR A 46 -1.76 -3.34 13.21
CA TYR A 46 -0.92 -3.76 12.10
C TYR A 46 -1.30 -5.16 11.57
N PHE A 47 -1.56 -6.12 12.45
CA PHE A 47 -1.68 -7.53 12.08
C PHE A 47 -3.12 -7.90 11.72
N GLU A 48 -4.11 -7.39 12.46
CA GLU A 48 -5.51 -7.76 12.28
C GLU A 48 -6.27 -6.81 11.35
N LYS A 49 -5.77 -5.58 11.13
CA LYS A 49 -6.46 -4.58 10.30
C LYS A 49 -5.66 -4.20 9.07
N VAL A 50 -4.49 -3.60 9.23
CA VAL A 50 -3.70 -3.03 8.12
C VAL A 50 -3.18 -4.13 7.18
N GLN A 51 -2.53 -5.16 7.71
CA GLN A 51 -1.96 -6.23 6.91
C GLN A 51 -3.00 -6.96 6.04
N PRO A 52 -4.17 -7.40 6.54
CA PRO A 52 -5.17 -8.05 5.70
C PRO A 52 -5.69 -7.14 4.58
N ARG A 53 -5.87 -5.84 4.84
CA ARG A 53 -6.29 -4.87 3.81
C ARG A 53 -5.25 -4.73 2.71
N LEU A 54 -3.99 -4.61 3.08
CA LEU A 54 -2.90 -4.44 2.12
C LEU A 54 -2.62 -5.74 1.35
N LEU A 55 -2.73 -6.91 1.99
CA LEU A 55 -2.69 -8.20 1.30
C LEU A 55 -3.83 -8.34 0.30
N ARG A 56 -5.03 -7.85 0.63
CA ARG A 56 -6.13 -7.86 -0.33
C ARG A 56 -5.86 -6.99 -1.55
N CYS A 57 -5.26 -5.81 -1.36
CA CYS A 57 -4.78 -4.97 -2.47
C CYS A 57 -3.77 -5.72 -3.34
N TYR A 58 -2.80 -6.41 -2.70
CA TYR A 58 -1.80 -7.23 -3.38
C TYR A 58 -2.42 -8.35 -4.22
N GLU A 59 -3.38 -9.09 -3.68
CA GLU A 59 -4.08 -10.18 -4.38
C GLU A 59 -4.85 -9.68 -5.62
N LEU A 60 -5.54 -8.54 -5.50
CA LEU A 60 -6.27 -7.93 -6.62
C LEU A 60 -5.31 -7.52 -7.72
N LYS A 61 -4.14 -6.97 -7.35
CA LYS A 61 -3.06 -6.63 -8.28
C LYS A 61 -2.48 -7.86 -8.98
N GLU A 62 -2.16 -8.92 -8.24
CA GLU A 62 -1.65 -10.17 -8.82
C GLU A 62 -2.66 -10.83 -9.76
N THR A 63 -3.95 -10.81 -9.39
CA THR A 63 -5.02 -11.32 -10.24
C THR A 63 -5.09 -10.55 -11.55
N LEU A 64 -5.12 -9.21 -11.48
CA LEU A 64 -5.15 -8.35 -12.66
C LEU A 64 -3.93 -8.56 -13.56
N LEU A 65 -2.72 -8.63 -12.97
CA LEU A 65 -1.49 -8.91 -13.71
C LEU A 65 -1.57 -10.26 -14.44
N SER A 66 -2.00 -11.31 -13.74
CA SER A 66 -2.15 -12.65 -14.32
C SER A 66 -3.14 -12.66 -15.49
N GLU A 67 -4.27 -11.97 -15.37
CA GLU A 67 -5.25 -11.83 -16.46
C GLU A 67 -4.69 -11.07 -17.65
N LEU A 68 -3.99 -9.95 -17.41
CA LEU A 68 -3.37 -9.17 -18.47
C LEU A 68 -2.25 -9.92 -19.19
N CYS A 69 -1.43 -10.69 -18.47
CA CYS A 69 -0.44 -11.57 -19.08
C CYS A 69 -1.09 -12.60 -20.01
N LYS A 70 -2.17 -13.26 -19.57
CA LYS A 70 -2.88 -14.24 -20.41
C LYS A 70 -3.46 -13.59 -21.66
N ILE A 71 -4.09 -12.42 -21.52
CA ILE A 71 -4.64 -11.69 -22.66
C ILE A 71 -3.53 -11.27 -23.63
N GLY A 72 -2.38 -10.83 -23.12
CA GLY A 72 -1.21 -10.51 -23.93
C GLY A 72 -0.67 -11.73 -24.69
N ASP A 73 -0.49 -12.86 -24.00
CA ASP A 73 -0.02 -14.10 -24.60
C ASP A 73 -0.94 -14.63 -25.71
N ASP A 74 -2.25 -14.50 -25.52
CA ASP A 74 -3.26 -14.89 -26.51
C ASP A 74 -3.24 -13.93 -27.72
N PHE A 75 -3.11 -12.63 -27.45
CA PHE A 75 -2.99 -11.60 -28.49
C PHE A 75 -1.73 -11.77 -29.34
N ASP A 76 -0.59 -12.08 -28.73
CA ASP A 76 0.67 -12.27 -29.45
C ASP A 76 0.64 -13.52 -30.35
N LYS A 77 -0.12 -14.55 -29.97
CA LYS A 77 -0.28 -15.78 -30.76
C LYS A 77 -1.29 -15.65 -31.89
N GLU A 78 -2.41 -14.98 -31.63
CA GLU A 78 -3.58 -15.02 -32.53
C GLU A 78 -3.89 -13.67 -33.19
N GLY A 79 -3.32 -12.58 -32.70
CA GLY A 79 -3.65 -11.22 -33.10
C GLY A 79 -5.07 -10.81 -32.71
N ILE A 80 -5.58 -9.74 -33.32
CA ILE A 80 -6.99 -9.36 -33.16
C ILE A 80 -7.86 -10.35 -33.94
N ARG A 81 -8.73 -11.05 -33.21
CA ARG A 81 -9.79 -11.87 -33.82
C ARG A 81 -10.77 -10.93 -34.54
N THR A 82 -10.88 -11.11 -35.85
CA THR A 82 -11.84 -10.35 -36.67
C THR A 82 -12.90 -11.27 -37.27
N GLN A 83 -14.11 -10.72 -37.46
CA GLN A 83 -15.24 -11.38 -38.08
C GLN A 83 -15.78 -10.53 -39.25
N SER A 84 -16.66 -11.13 -40.06
CA SER A 84 -17.36 -10.44 -41.16
C SER A 84 -16.41 -9.73 -42.15
N SER A 85 -15.44 -10.46 -42.69
CA SER A 85 -14.41 -9.92 -43.61
C SER A 85 -13.64 -8.72 -43.01
N SER A 86 -13.20 -8.86 -41.76
CA SER A 86 -12.40 -7.85 -41.03
C SER A 86 -13.12 -6.54 -40.68
N ARG A 87 -14.45 -6.50 -40.78
CA ARG A 87 -15.25 -5.31 -40.39
C ARG A 87 -15.60 -5.26 -38.91
N VAL A 88 -15.50 -6.39 -38.21
CA VAL A 88 -15.80 -6.50 -36.78
C VAL A 88 -14.58 -7.06 -36.08
N ALA A 89 -14.11 -6.38 -35.03
CA ALA A 89 -13.01 -6.83 -34.19
C ALA A 89 -13.53 -7.22 -32.80
N THR A 90 -13.07 -8.35 -32.28
CA THR A 90 -13.30 -8.74 -30.89
C THR A 90 -12.14 -8.25 -30.04
N VAL A 91 -12.42 -7.32 -29.14
CA VAL A 91 -11.43 -6.79 -28.20
C VAL A 91 -11.49 -7.63 -26.91
N PRO A 92 -10.37 -8.19 -26.42
CA PRO A 92 -10.37 -8.89 -25.14
C PRO A 92 -10.71 -7.92 -24.01
N GLN A 93 -11.25 -8.44 -22.91
CA GLN A 93 -11.66 -7.64 -21.76
C GLN A 93 -11.17 -8.29 -20.47
N VAL A 94 -10.79 -7.48 -19.49
CA VAL A 94 -10.63 -7.94 -18.10
C VAL A 94 -12.01 -8.05 -17.48
N MET A 95 -12.38 -9.23 -17.01
CA MET A 95 -13.70 -9.46 -16.42
C MET A 95 -13.77 -8.79 -15.05
N ASN A 96 -14.91 -8.14 -14.75
CA ASN A 96 -15.14 -7.46 -13.46
C ASN A 96 -14.05 -6.42 -13.10
N LEU A 97 -13.44 -5.76 -14.10
CA LEU A 97 -12.41 -4.75 -13.88
C LEU A 97 -12.89 -3.62 -12.96
N SER A 98 -14.11 -3.12 -13.17
CA SER A 98 -14.66 -2.05 -12.33
C SER A 98 -14.76 -2.50 -10.88
N GLU A 99 -15.36 -3.65 -10.61
CA GLU A 99 -15.46 -4.22 -9.26
C GLU A 99 -14.07 -4.42 -8.62
N THR A 100 -13.09 -4.89 -9.40
CA THR A 100 -11.70 -5.06 -8.97
C THR A 100 -11.09 -3.73 -8.53
N CYS A 101 -11.26 -2.66 -9.31
CA CYS A 101 -10.80 -1.31 -8.98
C CYS A 101 -11.48 -0.74 -7.74
N GLU A 102 -12.80 -0.91 -7.64
CA GLU A 102 -13.57 -0.42 -6.50
C GLU A 102 -13.18 -1.12 -5.20
N ASN A 103 -13.01 -2.46 -5.26
CA ASN A 103 -12.55 -3.27 -4.13
C ASN A 103 -11.12 -2.93 -3.73
N TYR A 104 -10.24 -2.66 -4.69
CA TYR A 104 -8.88 -2.22 -4.43
C TYR A 104 -8.88 -0.89 -3.66
N LEU A 105 -9.58 0.12 -4.19
CA LEU A 105 -9.67 1.45 -3.57
C LEU A 105 -10.32 1.41 -2.19
N TYR A 106 -11.32 0.54 -1.99
CA TYR A 106 -11.94 0.32 -0.69
C TYR A 106 -10.93 -0.20 0.34
N ASN A 107 -10.14 -1.21 -0.02
CA ASN A 107 -9.14 -1.78 0.88
C ASN A 107 -7.99 -0.80 1.13
N ALA A 108 -7.55 -0.06 0.11
CA ALA A 108 -6.52 0.99 0.25
C ALA A 108 -6.96 2.12 1.20
N LYS A 109 -8.16 2.70 1.00
CA LYS A 109 -8.73 3.72 1.92
C LYS A 109 -8.95 3.15 3.32
N SER A 110 -9.40 1.90 3.44
CA SER A 110 -9.57 1.23 4.73
C SER A 110 -8.25 1.02 5.45
N CYS A 111 -7.18 0.64 4.72
CA CYS A 111 -5.82 0.53 5.27
C CYS A 111 -5.36 1.85 5.89
N LEU A 112 -5.56 2.97 5.18
CA LEU A 112 -5.27 4.32 5.68
C LEU A 112 -6.09 4.69 6.92
N ARG A 113 -7.40 4.39 6.92
CA ARG A 113 -8.26 4.59 8.10
C ARG A 113 -7.75 3.78 9.30
N ASP A 114 -7.43 2.50 9.07
CA ASP A 114 -7.04 1.60 10.15
C ASP A 114 -5.65 1.99 10.71
N LEU A 115 -4.73 2.46 9.86
CA LEU A 115 -3.44 3.03 10.26
C LEU A 115 -3.58 4.26 11.15
N ALA A 116 -4.57 5.13 10.91
CA ALA A 116 -4.84 6.29 11.75
C ALA A 116 -5.18 5.91 13.21
N GLY A 117 -5.58 4.67 13.47
CA GLY A 117 -5.80 4.15 14.82
C GLY A 117 -4.54 4.16 15.69
N ILE A 118 -3.33 4.19 15.11
CA ILE A 118 -2.09 4.17 15.90
C ILE A 118 -1.96 5.40 16.82
N PHE A 119 -2.54 6.53 16.42
CA PHE A 119 -2.47 7.77 17.19
C PHE A 119 -3.27 7.70 18.49
N GLU A 120 -4.30 6.85 18.54
CA GLU A 120 -5.07 6.63 19.77
C GLU A 120 -4.21 5.87 20.78
N SER A 121 -3.61 4.76 20.36
CA SER A 121 -2.76 3.92 21.22
C SER A 121 -1.50 4.64 21.70
N LEU A 122 -0.86 5.43 20.84
CA LEU A 122 0.37 6.13 21.20
C LEU A 122 0.10 7.46 21.91
N PHE A 123 -0.91 8.22 21.48
CA PHE A 123 -1.04 9.63 21.87
C PHE A 123 -2.40 10.00 22.46
N GLY A 124 -3.33 9.04 22.60
CA GLY A 124 -4.69 9.26 23.08
C GLY A 124 -5.57 10.05 22.11
N GLN A 125 -5.14 10.23 20.86
CA GLN A 125 -5.88 11.00 19.86
C GLN A 125 -6.64 10.05 18.93
N VAL A 126 -7.97 10.15 18.94
CA VAL A 126 -8.85 9.33 18.11
C VAL A 126 -8.97 9.93 16.71
N PHE A 127 -8.77 9.09 15.70
CA PHE A 127 -9.10 9.36 14.30
C PHE A 127 -9.90 8.19 13.73
N THR A 128 -11.10 8.46 13.23
CA THR A 128 -12.04 7.43 12.73
C THR A 128 -12.07 7.30 11.21
N GLU A 129 -11.39 8.19 10.50
CA GLU A 129 -11.39 8.30 9.05
C GLU A 129 -9.98 8.47 8.49
N ALA A 130 -9.80 8.21 7.19
CA ALA A 130 -8.56 8.46 6.45
C ALA A 130 -8.33 9.97 6.17
N ARG A 131 -8.47 10.82 7.20
CA ARG A 131 -8.35 12.28 7.14
C ARG A 131 -6.97 12.76 7.56
N TYR A 132 -5.97 12.42 6.73
CA TYR A 132 -4.57 12.77 7.00
C TYR A 132 -4.30 14.28 6.93
N ASP A 133 -5.20 15.07 6.33
CA ASP A 133 -5.23 16.52 6.49
C ASP A 133 -5.45 16.93 7.95
N ARG A 134 -6.37 16.26 8.66
CA ARG A 134 -6.66 16.52 10.08
C ARG A 134 -5.57 15.99 10.99
N ILE A 135 -5.01 14.83 10.66
CA ILE A 135 -3.86 14.26 11.38
C ILE A 135 -2.65 15.18 11.24
N TYR A 136 -2.41 15.75 10.05
CA TYR A 136 -1.37 16.76 9.85
C TYR A 136 -1.56 17.96 10.77
N GLU A 137 -2.73 18.61 10.75
CA GLU A 137 -2.99 19.79 11.59
C GLU A 137 -2.81 19.49 13.09
N TRP A 138 -3.31 18.34 13.54
CA TRP A 138 -3.08 17.88 14.91
C TRP A 138 -1.59 17.68 15.21
N SER A 139 -0.87 16.96 14.34
CA SER A 139 0.55 16.66 14.53
C SER A 139 1.39 17.94 14.54
N LYS A 140 1.06 18.90 13.69
CA LYS A 140 1.68 20.22 13.62
C LYS A 140 1.47 21.00 14.91
N GLY A 141 0.26 20.99 15.46
CA GLY A 141 -0.03 21.62 16.75
C GLY A 141 0.70 20.96 17.92
N LYS A 142 0.89 19.63 17.87
CA LYS A 142 1.49 18.84 18.96
C LYS A 142 3.02 18.81 18.93
N PHE A 143 3.62 18.64 17.76
CA PHE A 143 5.06 18.40 17.57
C PHE A 143 5.78 19.51 16.80
N GLY A 144 5.03 20.35 16.07
CA GLY A 144 5.58 21.42 15.24
C GLY A 144 5.77 21.02 13.77
N ASP A 145 5.81 22.02 12.89
CA ASP A 145 5.82 21.83 11.43
C ASP A 145 7.12 21.19 10.89
N LYS A 146 8.23 21.36 11.62
CA LYS A 146 9.55 20.80 11.27
C LYS A 146 9.77 19.39 11.81
N ASP A 147 8.80 18.85 12.54
CA ASP A 147 8.90 17.49 13.06
C ASP A 147 8.80 16.45 11.93
N SER A 148 9.67 15.44 11.93
CA SER A 148 9.73 14.43 10.86
C SER A 148 8.41 13.67 10.66
N LEU A 149 7.65 13.40 11.74
CA LEU A 149 6.34 12.75 11.65
C LEU A 149 5.33 13.69 10.98
N THR A 150 5.32 14.95 11.38
CA THR A 150 4.44 15.97 10.77
C THR A 150 4.77 16.19 9.30
N ALA A 151 6.05 16.23 8.95
CA ALA A 151 6.51 16.41 7.58
C ALA A 151 6.08 15.25 6.66
N ILE A 152 6.29 13.99 7.07
CA ILE A 152 5.91 12.85 6.22
C ILE A 152 4.39 12.74 6.06
N ILE A 153 3.61 13.03 7.11
CA ILE A 153 2.15 13.02 7.01
C ILE A 153 1.68 14.04 5.98
N LYS A 154 2.27 15.24 5.97
CA LYS A 154 1.93 16.29 5.00
C LYS A 154 2.34 15.89 3.59
N GLN A 155 3.58 15.44 3.42
CA GLN A 155 4.14 15.05 2.13
C GLN A 155 3.29 13.96 1.47
N ASP A 156 3.02 12.88 2.19
CA ASP A 156 2.29 11.73 1.64
C ASP A 156 0.79 12.02 1.49
N HIS A 157 0.23 12.86 2.37
CA HIS A 157 -1.11 13.41 2.18
C HIS A 157 -1.25 14.09 0.82
N ASP A 158 -0.33 15.02 0.54
CA ASP A 158 -0.37 15.84 -0.66
C ASP A 158 0.00 15.07 -1.92
N LEU A 159 0.87 14.08 -1.81
CA LEU A 159 1.43 13.35 -2.94
C LEU A 159 0.47 12.27 -3.46
N TRP A 160 -0.07 11.42 -2.58
CA TRP A 160 -0.81 10.23 -3.04
C TRP A 160 -2.02 9.84 -2.18
N ILE A 161 -2.00 10.06 -0.86
CA ILE A 161 -3.11 9.64 0.02
C ILE A 161 -4.42 10.34 -0.39
N LYS A 162 -4.38 11.66 -0.65
CA LYS A 162 -5.57 12.40 -1.07
C LYS A 162 -6.14 11.86 -2.39
N LYS A 163 -5.30 11.34 -3.29
CA LYS A 163 -5.72 10.74 -4.57
C LYS A 163 -6.51 9.45 -4.32
N ILE A 164 -6.00 8.53 -3.49
CA ILE A 164 -6.73 7.29 -3.13
C ILE A 164 -8.08 7.62 -2.48
N VAL A 165 -8.09 8.57 -1.54
CA VAL A 165 -9.32 8.99 -0.85
C VAL A 165 -10.31 9.59 -1.84
N ALA A 166 -9.87 10.47 -2.74
CA ALA A 166 -10.73 11.10 -3.74
C ALA A 166 -11.30 10.06 -4.73
N MET A 167 -10.47 9.17 -5.27
CA MET A 167 -10.93 8.10 -6.17
C MET A 167 -11.95 7.19 -5.51
N ARG A 168 -11.73 6.79 -4.25
CA ARG A 168 -12.70 5.96 -3.52
C ARG A 168 -13.99 6.72 -3.22
N ASN A 169 -13.91 8.01 -2.88
CA ASN A 169 -15.09 8.84 -2.64
C ASN A 169 -15.92 9.01 -3.93
N ALA A 170 -15.29 9.13 -5.10
CA ALA A 170 -15.97 9.21 -6.38
C ALA A 170 -16.69 7.90 -6.76
N VAL A 171 -16.15 6.75 -6.33
CA VAL A 171 -16.84 5.45 -6.43
C VAL A 171 -18.04 5.38 -5.48
N GLU A 172 -17.89 5.80 -4.22
CA GLU A 172 -18.96 5.74 -3.21
C GLU A 172 -20.11 6.72 -3.50
N HIS A 173 -19.79 7.88 -4.08
CA HIS A 173 -20.74 8.95 -4.36
C HIS A 173 -20.50 9.57 -5.74
N PRO A 174 -20.84 8.86 -6.84
CA PRO A 174 -20.63 9.35 -8.19
C PRO A 174 -21.35 10.69 -8.43
N GLY A 175 -20.62 11.70 -8.90
CA GLY A 175 -21.14 13.06 -9.12
C GLY A 175 -21.25 13.92 -7.86
N GLY A 176 -20.80 13.40 -6.71
CA GLY A 176 -20.64 14.17 -5.48
C GLY A 176 -19.40 15.08 -5.52
N TYR A 177 -18.94 15.51 -4.34
CA TYR A 177 -17.79 16.42 -4.21
C TYR A 177 -16.50 15.91 -4.88
N ALA A 178 -16.28 14.59 -4.90
CA ALA A 178 -15.12 13.97 -5.52
C ALA A 178 -15.26 13.78 -7.05
N GLY A 179 -16.46 13.99 -7.60
CA GLY A 179 -16.75 13.85 -9.02
C GLY A 179 -16.90 12.40 -9.48
N TYR A 180 -16.26 12.04 -10.60
CA TYR A 180 -16.39 10.73 -11.25
C TYR A 180 -15.04 10.06 -11.46
N LEU A 181 -14.95 8.78 -11.06
CA LEU A 181 -13.85 7.91 -11.46
C LEU A 181 -14.26 7.18 -12.74
N HIS A 182 -13.50 7.38 -13.81
CA HIS A 182 -13.69 6.68 -15.07
C HIS A 182 -12.72 5.52 -15.14
N ILE A 183 -13.25 4.31 -15.39
CA ILE A 183 -12.47 3.08 -15.53
C ILE A 183 -12.62 2.61 -16.98
N HIS A 184 -11.49 2.52 -17.66
CA HIS A 184 -11.38 2.09 -19.05
C HIS A 184 -10.76 0.70 -19.06
N ASN A 185 -11.44 -0.25 -19.70
CA ASN A 185 -10.90 -1.59 -19.90
C ASN A 185 -9.89 -1.58 -21.05
N ILE A 186 -9.50 -2.76 -21.53
CA ILE A 186 -8.62 -2.89 -22.68
C ILE A 186 -9.26 -2.22 -23.91
N GLU A 187 -8.50 -1.34 -24.52
CA GLU A 187 -8.84 -0.66 -25.77
C GLU A 187 -7.89 -1.11 -26.89
N VAL A 188 -8.29 -0.95 -28.15
CA VAL A 188 -7.40 -1.19 -29.29
C VAL A 188 -6.85 0.14 -29.78
N GLY A 189 -5.53 0.27 -29.71
CA GLY A 189 -4.77 1.35 -30.31
C GLY A 189 -4.04 0.90 -31.58
N THR A 190 -3.19 1.78 -32.08
CA THR A 190 -2.30 1.50 -33.21
C THR A 190 -0.88 1.83 -32.80
N ASP A 191 0.04 0.90 -33.00
CA ASP A 191 1.46 1.13 -32.79
C ASP A 191 1.93 2.26 -33.74
N PRO A 192 2.48 3.37 -33.22
CA PRO A 192 2.86 4.51 -34.04
C PRO A 192 3.96 4.17 -35.05
N LYS A 193 4.83 3.20 -34.76
CA LYS A 193 5.95 2.76 -35.60
C LYS A 193 5.53 1.73 -36.63
N THR A 194 4.85 0.66 -36.20
CA THR A 194 4.52 -0.47 -37.08
C THR A 194 3.18 -0.33 -37.78
N LYS A 195 2.32 0.59 -37.31
CA LYS A 195 0.90 0.73 -37.72
C LYS A 195 0.06 -0.53 -37.47
N ASN A 196 0.59 -1.51 -36.75
CA ASN A 196 -0.15 -2.69 -36.35
C ASN A 196 -1.07 -2.38 -35.17
N PRO A 197 -2.17 -3.14 -34.99
CA PRO A 197 -3.00 -3.02 -33.80
C PRO A 197 -2.19 -3.31 -32.53
N LEU A 198 -2.48 -2.55 -31.47
CA LEU A 198 -1.87 -2.68 -30.15
C LEU A 198 -2.99 -2.73 -29.11
N LEU A 199 -2.87 -3.60 -28.11
CA LEU A 199 -3.73 -3.53 -26.92
C LEU A 199 -3.25 -2.41 -26.00
N VAL A 200 -4.14 -1.48 -25.70
CA VAL A 200 -3.94 -0.45 -24.68
C VAL A 200 -4.44 -1.03 -23.35
N PRO A 201 -3.60 -1.10 -22.30
CA PRO A 201 -3.97 -1.72 -21.04
C PRO A 201 -5.04 -0.93 -20.28
N PRO A 202 -5.71 -1.55 -19.29
CA PRO A 202 -6.70 -0.85 -18.47
C PRO A 202 -6.14 0.41 -17.82
N ALA A 203 -6.95 1.47 -17.88
CA ALA A 203 -6.59 2.78 -17.36
C ALA A 203 -7.76 3.38 -16.58
N TRP A 204 -7.46 4.27 -15.66
CA TRP A 204 -8.47 5.07 -14.96
C TRP A 204 -8.09 6.55 -14.93
N HIS A 205 -9.07 7.41 -14.66
CA HIS A 205 -8.80 8.80 -14.28
C HIS A 205 -9.94 9.35 -13.44
N LEU A 206 -9.60 10.32 -12.60
CA LEU A 206 -10.55 11.07 -11.80
C LEU A 206 -10.87 12.38 -12.52
N ASN A 207 -12.15 12.63 -12.83
CA ASN A 207 -12.59 13.85 -13.52
C ASN A 207 -11.75 14.11 -14.79
N ASP A 208 -11.16 15.30 -14.92
CA ASP A 208 -10.35 15.71 -16.07
C ASP A 208 -8.85 15.36 -15.93
N GLU A 209 -8.46 14.56 -14.92
CA GLU A 209 -7.07 14.12 -14.78
C GLU A 209 -6.62 13.23 -15.95
N PRO A 210 -5.31 13.22 -16.28
CA PRO A 210 -4.78 12.29 -17.27
C PRO A 210 -5.03 10.83 -16.89
N ARG A 211 -5.27 9.99 -17.91
CA ARG A 211 -5.37 8.53 -17.75
C ARG A 211 -4.08 7.96 -17.16
N ALA A 212 -4.22 7.18 -16.09
CA ALA A 212 -3.16 6.40 -15.48
C ALA A 212 -3.44 4.91 -15.63
N ALA A 213 -2.40 4.10 -15.84
CA ALA A 213 -2.53 2.66 -15.93
C ALA A 213 -2.92 2.07 -14.56
N VAL A 214 -4.01 1.30 -14.53
CA VAL A 214 -4.57 0.74 -13.28
C VAL A 214 -3.54 -0.13 -12.57
N LEU A 215 -2.86 -1.02 -13.31
CA LEU A 215 -1.90 -1.96 -12.74
C LEU A 215 -0.69 -1.23 -12.11
N THR A 216 -0.17 -0.20 -12.77
CA THR A 216 0.94 0.61 -12.28
C THR A 216 0.56 1.37 -11.00
N ASP A 217 -0.63 1.98 -10.97
CA ASP A 217 -1.12 2.66 -9.77
C ASP A 217 -1.36 1.66 -8.62
N PHE A 218 -1.87 0.44 -8.90
CA PHE A 218 -2.01 -0.60 -7.89
C PHE A 218 -0.66 -0.95 -7.24
N GLU A 219 0.35 -1.24 -8.06
CA GLU A 219 1.69 -1.55 -7.55
C GLU A 219 2.28 -0.40 -6.73
N THR A 220 2.19 0.82 -7.26
CA THR A 220 2.70 2.02 -6.61
C THR A 220 2.02 2.27 -5.26
N PHE A 221 0.69 2.15 -5.21
CA PHE A 221 -0.05 2.37 -3.96
C PHE A 221 0.20 1.27 -2.93
N ILE A 222 0.43 0.01 -3.32
CA ILE A 222 0.82 -1.04 -2.36
C ILE A 222 2.15 -0.67 -1.70
N THR A 223 3.14 -0.28 -2.49
CA THR A 223 4.46 0.14 -1.98
C THR A 223 4.33 1.35 -1.07
N ASN A 224 3.64 2.41 -1.53
CA ASN A 224 3.45 3.62 -0.74
C ASN A 224 2.71 3.34 0.58
N LEU A 225 1.65 2.52 0.57
CA LEU A 225 0.93 2.14 1.79
C LEU A 225 1.82 1.37 2.77
N LEU A 226 2.65 0.45 2.26
CA LEU A 226 3.57 -0.34 3.07
C LEU A 226 4.63 0.55 3.73
N GLU A 227 5.32 1.36 2.93
CA GLU A 227 6.38 2.24 3.42
C GLU A 227 5.84 3.31 4.36
N PHE A 228 4.71 3.91 4.02
CA PHE A 228 4.04 4.87 4.89
C PHE A 228 3.63 4.26 6.23
N ALA A 229 3.13 3.02 6.26
CA ALA A 229 2.84 2.33 7.51
C ALA A 229 4.09 2.16 8.37
N GLU A 230 5.21 1.74 7.76
CA GLU A 230 6.48 1.56 8.46
C GLU A 230 7.07 2.88 8.99
N ASP A 231 7.04 3.93 8.17
CA ASP A 231 7.59 5.24 8.54
C ASP A 231 6.72 5.93 9.59
N LEU A 232 5.39 5.85 9.43
CA LEU A 232 4.42 6.35 10.41
C LEU A 232 4.64 5.67 11.76
N PHE A 233 4.85 4.35 11.76
CA PHE A 233 5.15 3.59 12.97
C PHE A 233 6.41 4.11 13.64
N ILE A 234 7.53 4.14 12.93
CA ILE A 234 8.83 4.47 13.50
C ILE A 234 8.88 5.91 13.98
N LEU A 235 8.45 6.86 13.16
CA LEU A 235 8.47 8.28 13.52
C LEU A 235 7.52 8.59 14.68
N SER A 236 6.45 7.80 14.86
CA SER A 236 5.60 7.88 16.05
C SER A 236 6.29 7.31 17.29
N LEU A 237 7.01 6.19 17.18
CA LEU A 237 7.77 5.62 18.29
C LEU A 237 8.93 6.51 18.73
N GLU A 238 9.56 7.24 17.81
CA GLU A 238 10.65 8.17 18.12
C GLU A 238 10.23 9.34 19.03
N LYS A 239 8.92 9.54 19.24
CA LYS A 239 8.40 10.46 20.24
C LYS A 239 8.57 9.96 21.67
N PHE A 240 8.97 8.70 21.84
CA PHE A 240 9.21 8.06 23.12
C PHE A 240 10.70 7.83 23.34
N ASN A 241 11.17 8.09 24.56
CA ASN A 241 12.57 7.88 24.94
C ASN A 241 12.94 6.40 24.83
N LYS A 242 13.98 6.08 24.05
CA LYS A 242 14.49 4.72 23.91
C LYS A 242 15.13 4.26 25.22
N LYS A 243 15.01 2.97 25.55
CA LYS A 243 15.62 2.39 26.77
C LYS A 243 17.15 2.24 26.66
N PHE A 244 17.68 2.25 25.44
CA PHE A 244 19.08 1.96 25.12
C PHE A 244 19.60 2.89 24.01
N PRO A 245 20.94 3.01 23.82
CA PRO A 245 21.55 3.78 22.72
C PRO A 245 21.43 3.03 21.39
N ILE A 246 20.19 2.81 20.96
CA ILE A 246 19.82 2.08 19.75
C ILE A 246 19.22 3.02 18.71
N VAL A 247 19.45 2.69 17.45
CA VAL A 247 18.94 3.41 16.28
C VAL A 247 18.25 2.44 15.34
N VAL A 248 17.24 2.95 14.63
CA VAL A 248 16.61 2.22 13.53
C VAL A 248 17.49 2.44 12.30
N VAL A 249 17.85 1.35 11.62
CA VAL A 249 18.58 1.40 10.35
C VAL A 249 17.82 0.64 9.27
N GLN A 250 17.93 1.12 8.05
CA GLN A 250 17.39 0.45 6.87
C GLN A 250 18.37 -0.63 6.40
N ILE A 251 17.86 -1.82 6.11
CA ILE A 251 18.57 -2.91 5.47
C ILE A 251 18.54 -2.66 3.95
N PRO A 252 19.70 -2.56 3.29
CA PRO A 252 19.80 -2.43 1.84
C PRO A 252 19.01 -3.54 1.13
N GLU A 253 18.39 -3.23 0.00
CA GLU A 253 17.48 -4.19 -0.68
C GLU A 253 18.16 -5.52 -1.01
N ALA A 254 19.41 -5.45 -1.49
CA ALA A 254 20.23 -6.61 -1.83
C ALA A 254 20.60 -7.49 -0.63
N GLU A 255 20.48 -6.98 0.60
CA GLU A 255 20.83 -7.68 1.84
C GLU A 255 19.60 -8.24 2.58
N ARG A 256 18.38 -7.98 2.09
CA ARG A 256 17.14 -8.46 2.72
C ARG A 256 16.99 -9.97 2.49
N ASP A 257 16.66 -10.72 3.54
CA ASP A 257 16.37 -12.15 3.41
C ASP A 257 15.10 -12.37 2.55
N PRO A 258 15.17 -13.07 1.41
CA PRO A 258 13.99 -13.33 0.57
C PRO A 258 12.88 -14.11 1.29
N LYS A 259 13.20 -14.84 2.38
CA LYS A 259 12.20 -15.57 3.19
C LYS A 259 11.52 -14.69 4.24
N CYS A 260 12.09 -13.53 4.55
CA CYS A 260 11.56 -12.55 5.49
C CYS A 260 12.14 -11.15 5.18
N PRO A 261 11.67 -10.48 4.11
CA PRO A 261 12.31 -9.26 3.60
C PRO A 261 11.92 -8.02 4.41
N VAL A 262 12.32 -8.02 5.69
CA VAL A 262 12.23 -6.87 6.58
C VAL A 262 13.11 -5.73 6.06
N ARG A 263 12.62 -4.50 6.15
CA ARG A 263 13.29 -3.28 5.67
C ARG A 263 14.07 -2.61 6.79
N LEU A 264 13.57 -2.65 8.02
CA LEU A 264 14.09 -1.90 9.16
C LEU A 264 14.52 -2.85 10.29
N ARG A 265 15.61 -2.52 10.97
CA ARG A 265 16.06 -3.22 12.18
C ARG A 265 16.62 -2.25 13.21
N MET A 266 16.63 -2.69 14.48
CA MET A 266 17.36 -2.00 15.53
C MET A 266 18.83 -2.40 15.53
N THR A 267 19.72 -1.42 15.72
CA THR A 267 21.14 -1.63 15.98
C THR A 267 21.64 -0.66 17.06
N LEU A 268 22.82 -0.93 17.62
CA LEU A 268 23.51 0.03 18.49
C LEU A 268 23.99 1.23 17.68
N THR A 269 24.06 2.39 18.34
CA THR A 269 24.74 3.58 17.78
C THR A 269 26.19 3.29 17.42
N ASP A 270 26.71 3.95 16.39
CA ASP A 270 28.09 3.77 15.90
C ASP A 270 29.14 3.96 16.99
N GLU A 271 28.89 4.85 17.95
CA GLU A 271 29.77 5.09 19.09
C GLU A 271 29.94 3.82 19.95
N PHE A 272 28.84 3.09 20.19
CA PHE A 272 28.86 1.84 20.96
C PHE A 272 29.38 0.65 20.16
N VAL A 273 29.08 0.59 18.85
CA VAL A 273 29.61 -0.46 17.96
C VAL A 273 31.14 -0.35 17.85
N LYS A 274 31.69 0.87 17.84
CA LYS A 274 33.14 1.08 17.84
C LYS A 274 33.78 0.69 19.17
N LYS A 275 33.16 1.04 20.30
CA LYS A 275 33.64 0.66 21.65
C LYS A 275 33.59 -0.85 21.91
N SER A 276 32.69 -1.61 21.29
CA SER A 276 32.60 -3.06 21.46
C SER A 276 33.58 -3.87 20.60
N LYS A 277 34.29 -3.23 19.66
CA LYS A 277 35.30 -3.85 18.79
C LYS A 277 36.74 -3.60 19.26
N THR A 278 36.91 -2.81 20.32
CA THR A 278 38.15 -2.61 21.10
C THR A 278 38.07 -3.41 22.38
#